data_AF-A0A528TUN8-F1
#
_entry.id   AF-A0A528TUN8-F1
#
_cell.length_a   1.000
_cell.length_b   1.000
_cell.length_c   1.000
_cell.angle_alpha   90.00
_cell.angle_beta   90.00
_cell.angle_gamma   90.00
#
_symmetry.space_group_name_H-M   'P 1'
#
loop_
_entity.id
_entity.type
_entity.pdbx_description
1 polymer ?
#
loop_
_entity_poly.entity_id
_entity_poly.type
_entity_poly.pdbx_seq_one_letter_code
_entity_poly.pdbx_strand_id
1 'polypeptide(L)'
;GQILTPEDFVLPPLPNQLFTRDSSCWIYGGVSVNTMCWPARRPEAANVEAVYRFHPRFREGTFTYLSPDVIDPAPTLEGGDVMPIGAGIVLIGMGERTTPQAVEALARRLFKTDEVARVIAALMPRDRSFMHLDTVFTFCDRDLVTTYPRVIERLQTFSLRPGNAEGMLDVTKETRPFLSVVAEALGLKALRNVTTGGDSFAAEREQWDDANNLIALEPGVVIAYDRN
;
A
#
# COMPACT_ATOMS: atom_id res chain seq x y z
N GLY A 1 15.46 -22.39 -23.62
CA GLY A 1 16.11 -22.23 -22.31
C GLY A 1 17.38 -21.44 -22.49
N GLN A 2 17.67 -20.49 -21.60
CA GLN A 2 18.98 -19.87 -21.54
C GLN A 2 19.98 -20.88 -20.97
N ILE A 3 21.18 -20.95 -21.56
CA ILE A 3 22.30 -21.75 -21.04
C ILE A 3 23.00 -20.87 -20.01
N LEU A 4 23.09 -21.33 -18.76
CA LEU A 4 23.77 -20.61 -17.68
C LEU A 4 25.29 -20.67 -17.86
N THR A 5 25.99 -19.56 -17.62
CA THR A 5 27.46 -19.53 -17.49
C THR A 5 27.87 -19.72 -16.03
N PRO A 6 29.16 -19.98 -15.71
CA PRO A 6 29.63 -20.16 -14.34
C PRO A 6 29.31 -18.99 -13.39
N GLU A 7 29.12 -17.79 -13.92
CA GLU A 7 28.82 -16.57 -13.15
C GLU A 7 27.31 -16.35 -12.93
N ASP A 8 26.45 -17.14 -13.58
CA ASP A 8 25.00 -16.97 -13.46
C ASP A 8 24.45 -17.56 -12.15
N PHE A 9 23.47 -16.86 -11.59
CA PHE A 9 22.76 -17.34 -10.42
C PHE A 9 21.73 -18.41 -10.78
N VAL A 10 21.89 -19.61 -10.20
CA VAL A 10 20.85 -20.66 -10.25
C VAL A 10 19.58 -20.21 -9.52
N LEU A 11 19.75 -19.52 -8.38
CA LEU A 11 18.70 -18.81 -7.67
C LEU A 11 19.08 -17.33 -7.62
N PRO A 12 18.32 -16.44 -8.28
CA PRO A 12 18.65 -15.02 -8.28
C PRO A 12 18.61 -14.47 -6.84
N PRO A 13 19.52 -13.54 -6.49
CA PRO A 13 19.46 -12.88 -5.20
C PRO A 13 18.18 -12.05 -5.06
N LEU A 14 17.69 -11.93 -3.83
CA LEU A 14 16.48 -11.15 -3.49
C LEU A 14 16.87 -9.94 -2.61
N PRO A 15 17.60 -8.94 -3.14
CA PRO A 15 18.11 -7.83 -2.34
C PRO A 15 16.98 -6.99 -1.72
N ASN A 16 15.82 -6.91 -2.38
CA ASN A 16 14.68 -6.16 -1.87
C ASN A 16 13.88 -6.90 -0.78
N GLN A 17 14.25 -8.14 -0.42
CA GLN A 17 13.65 -8.87 0.71
C GLN A 17 13.76 -8.10 2.04
N LEU A 18 14.75 -7.20 2.17
CA LEU A 18 14.90 -6.32 3.32
C LEU A 18 13.70 -5.35 3.48
N PHE A 19 13.06 -4.98 2.38
CA PHE A 19 11.86 -4.12 2.37
C PHE A 19 10.62 -4.99 2.56
N THR A 20 10.42 -5.47 3.79
CA THR A 20 9.32 -6.38 4.14
C THR A 20 7.93 -5.76 3.98
N ARG A 21 7.85 -4.43 3.79
CA ARG A 21 6.63 -3.67 3.52
C ARG A 21 5.86 -4.20 2.32
N ASP A 22 6.55 -4.61 1.26
CA ASP A 22 5.90 -4.80 -0.04
C ASP A 22 5.35 -6.21 -0.24
N SER A 23 6.11 -7.23 0.16
CA SER A 23 5.84 -8.64 -0.17
C SER A 23 4.58 -9.19 0.52
N SER A 24 4.15 -8.58 1.62
CA SER A 24 2.86 -8.83 2.24
C SER A 24 2.39 -7.64 3.05
N CYS A 25 1.08 -7.45 3.20
CA CYS A 25 0.51 -6.45 4.10
C CYS A 25 -0.60 -7.04 4.98
N TRP A 26 -0.61 -6.65 6.25
CA TRP A 26 -1.66 -6.98 7.20
C TRP A 26 -2.74 -5.90 7.20
N ILE A 27 -4.00 -6.30 7.16
CA ILE A 27 -5.17 -5.43 7.06
C ILE A 27 -6.18 -5.94 8.07
N TYR A 28 -6.26 -5.28 9.23
CA TYR A 28 -7.07 -5.74 10.37
C TYR A 28 -6.77 -7.22 10.71
N GLY A 29 -7.78 -8.09 10.85
CA GLY A 29 -7.61 -9.53 11.10
C GLY A 29 -7.18 -10.36 9.88
N GLY A 30 -6.80 -9.74 8.77
CA GLY A 30 -6.39 -10.43 7.53
C GLY A 30 -4.98 -10.09 7.05
N VAL A 31 -4.45 -10.94 6.16
CA VAL A 31 -3.16 -10.75 5.51
C VAL A 31 -3.26 -10.95 4.00
N SER A 32 -2.63 -10.07 3.24
CA SER A 32 -2.41 -10.22 1.80
C SER A 32 -0.93 -10.56 1.56
N VAL A 33 -0.65 -11.77 1.11
CA VAL A 33 0.58 -12.11 0.37
C VAL A 33 0.45 -11.53 -1.03
N ASN A 34 1.39 -10.68 -1.41
CA ASN A 34 1.20 -9.77 -2.52
C ASN A 34 1.77 -10.31 -3.84
N THR A 35 1.04 -10.09 -4.94
CA THR A 35 1.53 -10.37 -6.29
C THR A 35 2.39 -9.21 -6.77
N MET A 36 3.71 -9.35 -6.60
CA MET A 36 4.69 -8.31 -6.94
C MET A 36 4.65 -7.92 -8.43
N CYS A 37 4.78 -6.63 -8.71
CA CYS A 37 4.74 -6.09 -10.08
C CYS A 37 5.89 -6.66 -10.93
N TRP A 38 7.12 -6.59 -10.40
CA TRP A 38 8.26 -7.19 -11.07
C TRP A 38 8.38 -8.69 -10.77
N PRO A 39 8.44 -9.57 -11.79
CA PRO A 39 8.59 -11.00 -11.60
C PRO A 39 9.77 -11.40 -10.71
N ALA A 40 10.88 -10.65 -10.77
CA ALA A 40 12.07 -10.88 -9.96
C ALA A 40 11.83 -10.79 -8.45
N ARG A 41 10.80 -10.04 -8.00
CA ARG A 41 10.45 -9.91 -6.58
C ARG A 41 9.42 -10.91 -6.09
N ARG A 42 8.76 -11.66 -6.99
CA ARG A 42 7.73 -12.65 -6.60
C ARG A 42 8.23 -13.73 -5.64
N PRO A 43 9.49 -14.21 -5.73
CA PRO A 43 10.04 -15.13 -4.73
C PRO A 43 10.07 -14.54 -3.31
N GLU A 44 10.13 -13.21 -3.14
CA GLU A 44 10.09 -12.57 -1.82
C GLU A 44 8.76 -12.81 -1.11
N ALA A 45 7.65 -12.66 -1.85
CA ALA A 45 6.31 -12.95 -1.35
C ALA A 45 6.13 -14.44 -1.05
N ALA A 46 6.68 -15.33 -1.88
CA ALA A 46 6.66 -16.77 -1.64
C ALA A 46 7.41 -17.17 -0.34
N ASN A 47 8.55 -16.53 -0.05
CA ASN A 47 9.27 -16.74 1.19
C ASN A 47 8.43 -16.34 2.41
N VAL A 48 7.78 -15.17 2.36
CA VAL A 48 6.91 -14.68 3.43
C VAL A 48 5.69 -15.58 3.61
N GLU A 49 5.08 -16.03 2.52
CA GLU A 49 3.95 -16.96 2.55
C GLU A 49 4.32 -18.28 3.23
N ALA A 50 5.49 -18.84 2.94
CA ALA A 50 5.99 -20.03 3.61
C ALA A 50 6.09 -19.82 5.14
N VAL A 51 6.55 -18.65 5.58
CA VAL A 51 6.56 -18.30 7.01
C VAL A 51 5.14 -18.30 7.58
N TYR A 52 4.19 -17.62 6.94
CA TYR A 52 2.80 -17.58 7.43
C TYR A 52 2.13 -18.95 7.47
N ARG A 53 2.41 -19.82 6.49
CA ARG A 53 1.80 -21.15 6.41
C ARG A 53 2.37 -22.16 7.39
N PHE A 54 3.68 -22.11 7.64
CA PHE A 54 4.37 -23.22 8.31
C PHE A 54 4.95 -22.87 9.68
N HIS A 55 5.27 -21.60 9.95
CA HIS A 55 5.86 -21.22 11.22
C HIS A 55 4.81 -21.27 12.35
N PRO A 56 5.10 -21.89 13.53
CA PRO A 56 4.13 -22.09 14.61
C PRO A 56 3.38 -20.81 15.03
N ARG A 57 4.10 -19.68 15.11
CA ARG A 57 3.53 -18.36 15.43
C ARG A 57 2.37 -17.93 14.53
N PHE A 58 2.35 -18.37 13.27
CA PHE A 58 1.34 -17.96 12.28
C PHE A 58 0.39 -19.11 11.93
N ARG A 59 0.88 -20.34 11.77
CA ARG A 59 0.04 -21.49 11.42
C ARG A 59 -1.07 -21.76 12.45
N GLU A 60 -0.83 -21.40 13.72
CA GLU A 60 -1.77 -21.53 14.84
C GLU A 60 -2.55 -20.22 15.10
N GLY A 61 -2.25 -19.16 14.34
CA GLY A 61 -2.94 -17.88 14.40
C GLY A 61 -4.32 -17.93 13.75
N THR A 62 -5.21 -17.05 14.19
CA THR A 62 -6.54 -16.85 13.58
C THR A 62 -6.50 -15.58 12.73
N PHE A 63 -6.33 -15.73 11.41
CA PHE A 63 -6.39 -14.62 10.46
C PHE A 63 -6.85 -15.10 9.09
N THR A 64 -7.35 -14.17 8.29
CA THR A 64 -7.89 -14.46 6.94
C THR A 64 -6.85 -14.18 5.86
N TYR A 65 -6.65 -15.11 4.93
CA TYR A 65 -5.88 -14.83 3.72
C TYR A 65 -6.73 -14.02 2.72
N LEU A 66 -6.21 -12.86 2.32
CA LEU A 66 -6.88 -11.91 1.43
C LEU A 66 -6.35 -11.97 -0.01
N SER A 67 -5.21 -12.62 -0.26
CA SER A 67 -4.52 -12.71 -1.56
C SER A 67 -5.37 -13.33 -2.67
N PRO A 68 -5.66 -12.62 -3.79
CA PRO A 68 -6.51 -13.11 -4.86
C PRO A 68 -6.11 -14.49 -5.36
N ASP A 69 -7.08 -15.25 -5.86
CA ASP A 69 -6.80 -16.53 -6.52
C ASP A 69 -5.95 -16.26 -7.76
N VAL A 70 -5.07 -17.21 -8.10
CA VAL A 70 -4.13 -17.05 -9.21
C VAL A 70 -4.92 -16.98 -10.53
N ILE A 71 -4.89 -15.80 -11.17
CA ILE A 71 -5.45 -15.53 -12.50
C ILE A 71 -4.33 -15.04 -13.44
N ASP A 72 -4.46 -15.24 -14.75
CA ASP A 72 -3.45 -14.87 -15.76
C ASP A 72 -4.04 -13.91 -16.82
N PRO A 73 -3.49 -12.68 -17.01
CA PRO A 73 -2.40 -12.09 -16.25
C PRO A 73 -2.82 -11.70 -14.82
N ALA A 74 -1.92 -11.94 -13.87
CA ALA A 74 -2.19 -11.69 -12.45
C ALA A 74 -2.21 -10.18 -12.16
N PRO A 75 -3.25 -9.66 -11.48
CA PRO A 75 -3.25 -8.29 -11.00
C PRO A 75 -2.17 -8.12 -9.93
N THR A 76 -1.47 -6.99 -9.95
CA THR A 76 -0.33 -6.74 -9.07
C THR A 76 -0.72 -5.83 -7.93
N LEU A 77 -0.17 -6.09 -6.75
CA LEU A 77 -0.39 -5.35 -5.50
C LEU A 77 0.94 -5.33 -4.78
N GLU A 78 1.33 -4.20 -4.19
CA GLU A 78 2.49 -4.11 -3.31
C GLU A 78 2.09 -3.40 -2.01
N GLY A 79 2.66 -3.84 -0.89
CA GLY A 79 2.19 -3.42 0.44
C GLY A 79 2.46 -1.96 0.79
N GLY A 80 3.41 -1.28 0.14
CA GLY A 80 3.60 0.18 0.27
C GLY A 80 2.38 1.00 -0.19
N ASP A 81 1.51 0.42 -1.03
CA ASP A 81 0.27 1.07 -1.44
C ASP A 81 -0.88 0.87 -0.43
N VAL A 82 -0.77 -0.03 0.54
CA VAL A 82 -1.90 -0.46 1.38
C VAL A 82 -1.78 0.06 2.80
N MET A 83 -2.76 0.86 3.24
CA MET A 83 -2.80 1.43 4.59
C MET A 83 -4.13 1.17 5.29
N PRO A 84 -4.21 0.23 6.26
CA PRO A 84 -5.36 0.12 7.17
C PRO A 84 -5.30 1.25 8.21
N ILE A 85 -6.06 2.32 7.99
CA ILE A 85 -5.96 3.56 8.79
C ILE A 85 -6.91 3.62 10.00
N GLY A 86 -7.66 2.54 10.26
CA GLY A 86 -8.64 2.47 11.34
C GLY A 86 -10.07 2.80 10.90
N ALA A 87 -11.03 2.68 11.83
CA ALA A 87 -12.46 2.91 11.61
C ALA A 87 -13.07 2.11 10.44
N GLY A 88 -12.52 0.92 10.14
CA GLY A 88 -12.93 0.12 8.99
C GLY A 88 -12.59 0.74 7.63
N ILE A 89 -11.62 1.65 7.60
CA ILE A 89 -11.14 2.30 6.38
C ILE A 89 -9.79 1.72 5.96
N VAL A 90 -9.62 1.49 4.65
CA VAL A 90 -8.35 1.09 4.05
C VAL A 90 -8.03 2.03 2.88
N LEU A 91 -6.84 2.61 2.86
CA LEU A 91 -6.33 3.34 1.70
C LEU A 91 -5.55 2.39 0.80
N ILE A 92 -5.72 2.52 -0.51
CA ILE A 92 -4.97 1.74 -1.49
C ILE A 92 -4.47 2.64 -2.62
N GLY A 93 -3.16 2.76 -2.78
CA GLY A 93 -2.53 3.40 -3.94
C GLY A 93 -2.79 2.61 -5.23
N MET A 94 -3.03 3.32 -6.32
CA MET A 94 -3.12 2.75 -7.67
C MET A 94 -2.13 3.46 -8.58
N GLY A 95 -1.34 2.69 -9.32
CA GLY A 95 -0.26 3.25 -10.13
C GLY A 95 0.55 2.18 -10.85
N GLU A 96 1.87 2.34 -10.83
CA GLU A 96 2.80 1.43 -11.52
C GLU A 96 2.91 0.05 -10.86
N ARG A 97 2.71 -0.03 -9.53
CA ARG A 97 2.93 -1.25 -8.75
C ARG A 97 1.64 -1.98 -8.40
N THR A 98 0.62 -1.21 -8.03
CA THR A 98 -0.72 -1.74 -7.72
C THR A 98 -1.71 -1.41 -8.82
N THR A 99 -2.32 -2.44 -9.41
CA THR A 99 -3.29 -2.28 -10.51
C THR A 99 -4.71 -2.08 -9.98
N PRO A 100 -5.60 -1.38 -10.71
CA PRO A 100 -7.01 -1.24 -10.32
C PRO A 100 -7.72 -2.59 -10.13
N GLN A 101 -7.37 -3.60 -10.93
CA GLN A 101 -7.91 -4.96 -10.81
C GLN A 101 -7.53 -5.60 -9.47
N ALA A 102 -6.32 -5.34 -8.96
CA ALA A 102 -5.91 -5.82 -7.64
C ALA A 102 -6.69 -5.12 -6.53
N VAL A 103 -6.91 -3.81 -6.67
CA VAL A 103 -7.69 -3.01 -5.71
C VAL A 103 -9.13 -3.52 -5.63
N GLU A 104 -9.79 -3.76 -6.76
CA GLU A 104 -11.14 -4.32 -6.77
C GLU A 104 -11.20 -5.72 -6.16
N ALA A 105 -10.24 -6.59 -6.52
CA ALA A 105 -10.20 -7.95 -6.01
C ALA A 105 -9.99 -7.98 -4.49
N LEU A 106 -9.08 -7.15 -3.98
CA LEU A 106 -8.84 -7.02 -2.56
C LEU A 106 -10.05 -6.41 -1.83
N ALA A 107 -10.66 -5.35 -2.38
CA ALA A 107 -11.83 -4.71 -1.79
C ALA A 107 -13.01 -5.70 -1.61
N ARG A 108 -13.32 -6.51 -2.63
CA ARG A 108 -14.37 -7.54 -2.55
C ARG A 108 -14.13 -8.55 -1.44
N ARG A 109 -12.87 -8.85 -1.13
CA ARG A 109 -12.50 -9.80 -0.07
C ARG A 109 -12.51 -9.14 1.31
N LEU A 110 -12.01 -7.91 1.41
CA LEU A 110 -12.08 -7.10 2.63
C LEU A 110 -13.54 -6.92 3.08
N PHE A 111 -14.46 -6.64 2.17
CA PHE A 111 -15.87 -6.48 2.51
C PHE A 111 -16.57 -7.77 2.97
N LYS A 112 -15.96 -8.94 2.79
CA LYS A 112 -16.46 -10.21 3.36
C LYS A 112 -15.99 -10.47 4.78
N THR A 113 -15.07 -9.66 5.30
CA THR A 113 -14.53 -9.82 6.67
C THR A 113 -15.37 -9.12 7.73
N ASP A 114 -16.33 -8.27 7.32
CA ASP A 114 -17.08 -7.36 8.18
C ASP A 114 -16.24 -6.35 9.00
N GLU A 115 -14.90 -6.34 8.85
CA GLU A 115 -13.99 -5.39 9.51
C GLU A 115 -13.81 -4.10 8.70
N VAL A 116 -14.09 -4.13 7.39
CA VAL A 116 -13.84 -3.02 6.46
C VAL A 116 -15.17 -2.52 5.90
N ALA A 117 -15.43 -1.22 6.04
CA ALA A 117 -16.61 -0.54 5.53
C ALA A 117 -16.33 0.27 4.25
N ARG A 118 -15.09 0.72 4.05
CA ARG A 118 -14.71 1.54 2.91
C ARG A 118 -13.26 1.33 2.51
N VAL A 119 -13.04 1.18 1.21
CA VAL A 119 -11.71 1.31 0.60
C VAL A 119 -11.65 2.67 -0.11
N ILE A 120 -10.58 3.42 0.11
CA ILE A 120 -10.30 4.69 -0.59
C ILE A 120 -9.10 4.44 -1.50
N ALA A 121 -9.35 4.36 -2.79
CA ALA A 121 -8.32 4.12 -3.78
C ALA A 121 -7.78 5.45 -4.34
N ALA A 122 -6.45 5.61 -4.35
CA ALA A 122 -5.76 6.82 -4.79
C ALA A 122 -4.97 6.54 -6.07
N LEU A 123 -5.50 6.97 -7.22
CA LEU A 123 -4.80 6.87 -8.49
C LEU A 123 -3.73 7.94 -8.60
N MET A 124 -2.48 7.51 -8.56
CA MET A 124 -1.30 8.34 -8.76
C MET A 124 -1.13 8.70 -10.24
N PRO A 125 -0.64 9.92 -10.55
CA PRO A 125 -0.28 10.28 -11.92
C PRO A 125 0.81 9.33 -12.44
N ARG A 126 0.78 9.04 -13.75
CA ARG A 126 1.81 8.21 -14.39
C ARG A 126 3.13 8.98 -14.48
N ASP A 127 3.93 8.85 -13.44
CA ASP A 127 5.27 9.41 -13.35
C ASP A 127 6.15 8.33 -12.69
N ARG A 128 7.21 7.92 -13.38
CA ARG A 128 8.08 6.80 -13.00
C ARG A 128 8.83 7.01 -11.69
N SER A 129 8.79 8.23 -11.14
CA SER A 129 9.50 8.60 -9.92
C SER A 129 8.78 8.18 -8.63
N PHE A 130 7.50 7.78 -8.68
CA PHE A 130 6.72 7.43 -7.49
C PHE A 130 6.32 5.96 -7.50
N MET A 131 6.79 5.21 -6.50
CA MET A 131 6.60 3.77 -6.45
C MET A 131 5.29 3.39 -5.76
N HIS A 132 5.01 4.00 -4.60
CA HIS A 132 3.89 3.61 -3.73
C HIS A 132 3.26 4.79 -2.99
N LEU A 133 2.05 4.64 -2.46
CA LEU A 133 1.36 5.67 -1.68
C LEU A 133 2.15 6.13 -0.45
N ASP A 134 2.81 5.22 0.28
CA ASP A 134 3.62 5.53 1.47
C ASP A 134 4.85 6.39 1.18
N THR A 135 5.32 6.43 -0.06
CA THR A 135 6.41 7.32 -0.48
C THR A 135 5.96 8.77 -0.62
N VAL A 136 4.66 9.06 -0.64
CA VAL A 136 4.12 10.43 -0.89
C VAL A 136 3.09 10.88 0.15
N PHE A 137 2.64 9.97 1.02
CA PHE A 137 1.65 10.22 2.06
C PHE A 137 1.83 9.23 3.20
N THR A 138 2.05 9.72 4.43
CA THR A 138 2.20 8.86 5.61
C THR A 138 1.64 9.51 6.86
N PHE A 139 1.04 8.72 7.76
CA PHE A 139 0.56 9.20 9.07
C PHE A 139 1.71 9.31 10.09
N CYS A 140 1.74 10.43 10.80
CA CYS A 140 2.68 10.68 11.92
C CYS A 140 1.97 10.73 13.28
N ASP A 141 0.67 11.03 13.29
CA ASP A 141 -0.19 11.05 14.47
C ASP A 141 -1.64 10.79 14.02
N ARG A 142 -2.62 10.80 14.93
CA ARG A 142 -4.03 10.54 14.65
C ARG A 142 -4.63 11.43 13.56
N ASP A 143 -4.21 12.69 13.50
CA ASP A 143 -4.68 13.70 12.55
C ASP A 143 -3.52 14.39 11.81
N LEU A 144 -2.29 13.88 11.89
CA LEU A 144 -1.10 14.47 11.28
C LEU A 144 -0.53 13.56 10.21
N VAL A 145 -0.28 14.11 9.02
CA VAL A 145 0.34 13.41 7.90
C VAL A 145 1.53 14.18 7.35
N THR A 146 2.51 13.45 6.81
CA THR A 146 3.49 13.99 5.88
C THR A 146 3.03 13.78 4.45
N THR A 147 3.29 14.76 3.57
CA THR A 147 2.90 14.67 2.17
C THR A 147 3.95 15.21 1.21
N TYR A 148 3.95 14.65 0.00
CA TYR A 148 4.58 15.24 -1.17
C TYR A 148 3.55 15.97 -2.05
N PRO A 149 3.46 17.31 -1.99
CA PRO A 149 2.35 18.07 -2.61
C PRO A 149 2.19 17.82 -4.10
N ARG A 150 3.32 17.70 -4.83
CA ARG A 150 3.33 17.48 -6.28
C ARG A 150 2.59 16.22 -6.70
N VAL A 151 2.45 15.21 -5.84
CA VAL A 151 1.67 14.01 -6.16
C VAL A 151 0.27 14.11 -5.55
N ILE A 152 0.18 14.51 -4.28
CA ILE A 152 -1.09 14.53 -3.52
C ILE A 152 -2.16 15.41 -4.19
N GLU A 153 -1.77 16.56 -4.72
CA GLU A 153 -2.68 17.49 -5.39
C GLU A 153 -3.24 16.96 -6.72
N ARG A 154 -2.58 15.96 -7.31
CA ARG A 154 -2.95 15.37 -8.61
C ARG A 154 -3.59 13.99 -8.49
N LEU A 155 -3.78 13.47 -7.27
CA LEU A 155 -4.43 12.18 -7.06
C LEU A 155 -5.88 12.21 -7.54
N GLN A 156 -6.29 11.18 -8.28
CA GLN A 156 -7.71 10.91 -8.47
C GLN A 156 -8.17 9.92 -7.39
N THR A 157 -9.14 10.32 -6.59
CA THR A 157 -9.61 9.54 -5.44
C THR A 157 -10.91 8.82 -5.78
N PHE A 158 -11.01 7.55 -5.39
CA PHE A 158 -12.19 6.71 -5.56
C PHE A 158 -12.59 6.08 -4.24
N SER A 159 -13.87 6.12 -3.91
CA SER A 159 -14.44 5.42 -2.78
C SER A 159 -15.11 4.14 -3.24
N LEU A 160 -14.66 3.02 -2.73
CA LEU A 160 -15.26 1.70 -2.93
C LEU A 160 -16.04 1.32 -1.66
N ARG A 161 -17.24 0.80 -1.84
CA ARG A 161 -18.14 0.29 -0.79
C ARG A 161 -18.74 -1.05 -1.20
N PRO A 162 -19.25 -1.85 -0.25
CA PRO A 162 -20.13 -2.97 -0.58
C PRO A 162 -21.32 -2.48 -1.43
N GLY A 163 -21.56 -3.13 -2.57
CA GLY A 163 -22.73 -2.85 -3.41
C GLY A 163 -24.00 -3.54 -2.89
N ASN A 164 -25.14 -3.24 -3.53
CA ASN A 164 -26.45 -3.79 -3.15
C ASN A 164 -26.61 -5.30 -3.38
N ALA A 165 -25.78 -5.89 -4.24
CA ALA A 165 -25.77 -7.32 -4.54
C ALA A 165 -24.46 -7.95 -4.08
N GLU A 166 -24.50 -9.22 -3.68
CA GLU A 166 -23.33 -9.93 -3.18
C GLU A 166 -22.18 -9.87 -4.20
N GLY A 167 -20.99 -9.52 -3.69
CA GLY A 167 -19.79 -9.42 -4.50
C GLY A 167 -19.71 -8.20 -5.40
N MET A 168 -20.75 -7.36 -5.53
CA MET A 168 -20.69 -6.10 -6.28
C MET A 168 -20.02 -5.00 -5.46
N LEU A 169 -19.37 -4.08 -6.17
CA LEU A 169 -18.76 -2.88 -5.60
C LEU A 169 -19.56 -1.65 -6.03
N ASP A 170 -19.89 -0.78 -5.08
CA ASP A 170 -20.26 0.60 -5.37
C ASP A 170 -18.98 1.44 -5.43
N VAL A 171 -18.73 2.07 -6.58
CA VAL A 171 -17.49 2.82 -6.84
C VAL A 171 -17.85 4.26 -7.19
N THR A 172 -17.46 5.18 -6.32
CA THR A 172 -17.68 6.61 -6.51
C THR A 172 -16.35 7.31 -6.75
N LYS A 173 -16.24 8.07 -7.86
CA LYS A 173 -15.13 9.00 -8.06
C LYS A 173 -15.36 10.25 -7.20
N GLU A 174 -14.46 10.51 -6.27
CA GLU A 174 -14.55 11.68 -5.39
C GLU A 174 -14.14 12.94 -6.16
N THR A 175 -14.84 14.05 -5.87
CA THR A 175 -14.54 15.38 -6.44
C THR A 175 -13.74 16.27 -5.48
N ARG A 176 -13.66 15.87 -4.21
CA ARG A 176 -12.92 16.58 -3.17
C ARG A 176 -11.45 16.15 -3.13
N PRO A 177 -10.55 16.99 -2.61
CA PRO A 177 -9.14 16.64 -2.44
C PRO A 177 -8.96 15.36 -1.60
N PHE A 178 -7.95 14.55 -1.93
CA PHE A 178 -7.65 13.28 -1.25
C PHE A 178 -7.62 13.42 0.28
N LEU A 179 -6.90 14.41 0.81
CA LEU A 179 -6.80 14.66 2.26
C LEU A 179 -8.15 14.95 2.90
N SER A 180 -9.05 15.66 2.21
CA SER A 180 -10.41 15.93 2.70
C SER A 180 -11.26 14.66 2.76
N VAL A 181 -11.13 13.78 1.77
CA VAL A 181 -11.84 12.50 1.74
C VAL A 181 -11.36 11.58 2.86
N VAL A 182 -10.04 11.52 3.10
CA VAL A 182 -9.46 10.74 4.20
C VAL A 182 -9.87 11.30 5.56
N ALA A 183 -9.81 12.63 5.75
CA ALA A 183 -10.25 13.27 6.99
C ALA A 183 -11.71 12.95 7.32
N GLU A 184 -12.61 13.09 6.35
CA GLU A 184 -14.02 12.75 6.54
C GLU A 184 -14.22 11.26 6.89
N ALA A 185 -13.51 10.36 6.20
CA ALA A 185 -13.61 8.93 6.48
C ALA A 185 -13.18 8.56 7.90
N LEU A 186 -12.26 9.33 8.49
CA LEU A 186 -11.82 9.19 9.88
C LEU A 186 -12.67 9.99 10.88
N GLY A 187 -13.70 10.73 10.43
CA GLY A 187 -14.51 11.60 11.29
C GLY A 187 -13.77 12.85 11.77
N LEU A 188 -12.71 13.26 11.08
CA LEU A 188 -11.91 14.43 11.38
C LEU A 188 -12.38 15.65 10.57
N LYS A 189 -12.25 16.85 11.15
CA LYS A 189 -12.54 18.10 10.43
C LYS A 189 -11.55 18.34 9.28
N ALA A 190 -10.27 18.04 9.53
CA ALA A 190 -9.17 18.15 8.59
C ALA A 190 -7.99 17.32 9.10
N LEU A 191 -7.06 16.97 8.21
CA LEU A 191 -5.74 16.48 8.58
C LEU A 191 -4.78 17.67 8.67
N ARG A 192 -4.00 17.73 9.76
CA ARG A 192 -2.78 18.53 9.82
C ARG A 192 -1.79 17.93 8.81
N ASN A 193 -1.14 18.79 8.04
CA ASN A 193 -0.26 18.37 6.97
C ASN A 193 1.12 19.02 7.11
N VAL A 194 2.16 18.18 7.11
CA VAL A 194 3.56 18.61 6.97
C VAL A 194 3.98 18.25 5.56
N THR A 195 4.24 19.26 4.74
CA THR A 195 4.73 19.03 3.39
C THR A 195 6.24 18.81 3.43
N THR A 196 6.73 17.71 2.88
CA THR A 196 8.16 17.56 2.60
C THR A 196 8.53 18.48 1.44
N GLY A 197 9.64 19.18 1.57
CA GLY A 197 10.18 20.08 0.57
C GLY A 197 10.09 21.55 0.96
N GLY A 198 11.25 22.19 0.99
CA GLY A 198 11.40 23.64 0.92
C GLY A 198 11.21 24.17 -0.50
N ASP A 199 12.29 24.61 -1.15
CA ASP A 199 12.23 24.96 -2.58
C ASP A 199 12.06 23.72 -3.48
N SER A 200 11.84 23.92 -4.78
CA SER A 200 11.61 22.83 -5.73
C SER A 200 12.73 21.79 -5.78
N PHE A 201 13.97 22.17 -5.46
CA PHE A 201 15.11 21.26 -5.45
C PHE A 201 15.23 20.50 -4.13
N ALA A 202 14.91 21.14 -3.01
CA ALA A 202 14.82 20.47 -1.71
C ALA A 202 13.72 19.40 -1.71
N ALA A 203 12.55 19.72 -2.26
CA ALA A 203 11.43 18.78 -2.38
C ALA A 203 11.76 17.53 -3.20
N GLU A 204 12.49 17.68 -4.32
CA GLU A 204 12.91 16.54 -5.13
C GLU A 204 13.96 15.67 -4.44
N ARG A 205 14.88 16.28 -3.67
CA ARG A 205 15.88 15.52 -2.88
C ARG A 205 15.25 14.78 -1.71
N GLU A 206 14.46 15.47 -0.90
CA GLU A 206 13.78 14.86 0.26
C GLU A 206 12.83 13.73 -0.18
N GLN A 207 12.15 13.88 -1.31
CA GLN A 207 11.34 12.81 -1.88
C GLN A 207 12.19 11.62 -2.36
N TRP A 208 13.35 11.87 -2.98
CA TRP A 208 14.29 10.83 -3.37
C TRP A 208 14.90 10.10 -2.16
N ASP A 209 15.04 10.82 -1.04
CA ASP A 209 15.56 10.33 0.23
C ASP A 209 14.48 9.78 1.18
N ASP A 210 13.29 9.44 0.64
CA ASP A 210 12.19 8.82 1.38
C ASP A 210 11.72 9.62 2.61
N ALA A 211 11.78 10.96 2.57
CA ALA A 211 11.38 11.82 3.70
C ALA A 211 9.92 11.65 4.15
N ASN A 212 9.04 11.17 3.25
CA ASN A 212 7.66 10.85 3.56
C ASN A 212 7.46 9.42 4.09
N ASN A 213 8.43 8.51 3.93
CA ASN A 213 8.28 7.11 4.33
C ASN A 213 8.70 6.93 5.80
N LEU A 214 7.81 7.34 6.69
CA LEU A 214 8.01 7.28 8.14
C LEU A 214 7.32 6.06 8.75
N ILE A 215 7.86 5.51 9.84
CA ILE A 215 7.18 4.46 10.61
C ILE A 215 6.77 5.00 11.98
N ALA A 216 5.45 5.00 12.24
CA ALA A 216 4.90 5.35 13.55
C ALA A 216 5.04 4.18 14.53
N LEU A 217 5.59 4.46 15.71
CA LEU A 217 5.67 3.50 16.83
C LEU A 217 4.47 3.64 17.76
N GLU A 218 4.08 4.88 18.01
CA GLU A 218 2.88 5.29 18.73
C GLU A 218 2.44 6.67 18.21
N PRO A 219 1.21 7.13 18.52
CA PRO A 219 0.74 8.42 18.03
C PRO A 219 1.67 9.57 18.42
N GLY A 220 2.23 10.28 17.43
CA GLY A 220 3.19 11.37 17.64
C GLY A 220 4.65 10.95 17.76
N VAL A 221 4.98 9.66 17.68
CA VAL A 221 6.35 9.14 17.72
C VAL A 221 6.63 8.34 16.44
N VAL A 222 7.54 8.86 15.62
CA VAL A 222 7.93 8.29 14.33
C VAL A 222 9.44 8.01 14.27
N ILE A 223 9.84 7.03 13.47
CA ILE A 223 11.24 6.84 13.05
C ILE A 223 11.38 7.38 11.62
N ALA A 224 12.44 8.16 11.41
CA ALA A 224 12.83 8.78 10.15
C ALA A 224 14.32 8.52 9.87
N TYR A 225 14.76 8.78 8.64
CA TYR A 225 16.19 8.88 8.34
C TYR A 225 16.79 10.17 8.93
N ASP A 226 18.06 10.11 9.34
CA ASP A 226 18.79 11.24 9.92
C ASP A 226 19.04 12.41 8.97
N ARG A 227 19.02 12.13 7.66
CA ARG A 227 19.31 13.09 6.58
C ARG A 227 18.17 14.06 6.26
N ASN A 228 16.97 13.80 6.78
CA ASN A 228 15.74 14.54 6.46
C ASN A 228 15.30 15.42 7.66
#